data_AF-A0A7C5A9G1-F1
#
_entry.id   AF-A0A7C5A9G1-F1
#
_cell.length_a   1.000
_cell.length_b   1.000
_cell.length_c   1.000
_cell.angle_alpha   90.00
_cell.angle_beta   90.00
_cell.angle_gamma   90.00
#
_symmetry.space_group_name_H-M   'P 1'
#
loop_
_entity.id
_entity.type
_entity.pdbx_description
1 polymer ?
#
loop_
_entity_poly.entity_id
_entity_poly.type
_entity_poly.pdbx_seq_one_letter_code
_entity_poly.pdbx_strand_id
1 'polypeptide(L)'
;MKLTFEILEKKYPETAEAFLEDLKLLPIFLNYFKEVQDKWLLEIGLNEDEIHKVRKTINKYWEIRDKIEKERPPKDKKEEVLIEDKALRQVFEGKFLKIESKVKNFENIAETIIKSENSNCVVISPSKLKKLEKNLLFAHQHGKVFPENFLVFDPFKGKIILYEVIQKEE
;
A
#
# COMPACT_ATOMS: atom_id res chain seq x y z
N MET A 1 9.16 17.15 -0.61
CA MET A 1 9.82 15.83 -0.55
C MET A 1 9.15 14.98 -1.62
N LYS A 2 9.84 14.62 -2.72
CA LYS A 2 9.23 13.95 -3.89
C LYS A 2 9.56 12.47 -3.92
N LEU A 3 8.60 11.63 -3.54
CA LEU A 3 8.58 10.19 -3.78
C LEU A 3 8.46 9.97 -5.30
N THR A 4 9.50 9.40 -5.91
CA THR A 4 9.58 9.32 -7.37
C THR A 4 8.69 8.20 -7.87
N PHE A 5 7.62 8.57 -8.57
CA PHE A 5 6.74 7.67 -9.31
C PHE A 5 6.93 7.93 -10.80
N GLU A 6 8.09 7.59 -11.37
CA GLU A 6 8.49 8.16 -12.67
C GLU A 6 7.45 8.08 -13.79
N ILE A 7 6.56 7.07 -13.79
CA ILE A 7 5.46 6.98 -14.76
C ILE A 7 4.22 7.78 -14.29
N LEU A 8 3.89 7.74 -13.00
CA LEU A 8 2.75 8.43 -12.39
C LEU A 8 2.97 9.95 -12.35
N GLU A 9 4.10 10.41 -11.82
CA GLU A 9 4.51 11.83 -11.80
C GLU A 9 4.64 12.42 -13.23
N LYS A 10 5.08 11.62 -14.20
CA LYS A 10 5.30 12.10 -15.58
C LYS A 10 4.02 12.20 -16.39
N LYS A 11 3.05 11.31 -16.17
CA LYS A 11 1.80 11.27 -16.94
C LYS A 11 0.59 11.87 -16.21
N TYR A 12 0.59 11.83 -14.87
CA TYR A 12 -0.54 12.21 -14.02
C TYR A 12 -0.05 12.86 -12.70
N PRO A 13 0.53 14.07 -12.75
CA PRO A 13 1.20 14.68 -11.58
C PRO A 13 0.25 15.02 -10.42
N GLU A 14 -0.97 15.49 -10.69
CA GLU A 14 -1.97 15.80 -9.64
C GLU A 14 -2.42 14.53 -8.92
N THR A 15 -2.62 13.46 -9.68
CA THR A 15 -2.90 12.13 -9.15
C THR A 15 -1.75 11.64 -8.29
N ALA A 16 -0.50 11.82 -8.71
CA ALA A 16 0.68 11.44 -7.94
C ALA A 16 0.85 12.23 -6.61
N GLU A 17 0.35 13.46 -6.55
CA GLU A 17 0.36 14.27 -5.32
C GLU A 17 -0.71 13.82 -4.33
N ALA A 18 -1.96 13.66 -4.79
CA ALA A 18 -3.04 13.07 -3.98
C ALA A 18 -2.67 11.67 -3.46
N PHE A 19 -2.05 10.87 -4.33
CA PHE A 19 -1.51 9.54 -4.04
C PHE A 19 -0.53 9.51 -2.86
N LEU A 20 0.28 10.57 -2.68
CA LEU A 20 1.22 10.66 -1.56
C LEU A 20 0.59 11.09 -0.27
N GLU A 21 -0.44 11.91 -0.35
CA GLU A 21 -1.23 12.26 0.82
C GLU A 21 -1.99 11.06 1.37
N ASP A 22 -2.45 10.19 0.48
CA ASP A 22 -3.27 9.02 0.78
C ASP A 22 -2.48 7.83 1.36
N LEU A 23 -1.15 7.80 1.25
CA LEU A 23 -0.32 6.71 1.77
C LEU A 23 0.16 6.94 3.22
N LYS A 24 -0.35 7.97 3.91
CA LYS A 24 0.11 8.34 5.27
C LYS A 24 -0.14 7.27 6.34
N LEU A 25 -1.11 6.36 6.16
CA LEU A 25 -1.36 5.24 7.08
C LEU A 25 -0.50 4.00 6.81
N LEU A 26 0.03 3.84 5.59
CA LEU A 26 0.81 2.65 5.23
C LEU A 26 2.06 2.47 6.11
N PRO A 27 2.90 3.50 6.34
CA PRO A 27 4.02 3.42 7.28
C PRO A 27 3.59 3.00 8.69
N ILE A 28 2.46 3.52 9.18
CA ILE A 28 1.94 3.18 10.51
C ILE A 28 1.60 1.70 10.57
N PHE A 29 0.89 1.21 9.55
CA PHE A 29 0.55 -0.20 9.44
C PHE A 29 1.81 -1.08 9.36
N LEU A 30 2.77 -0.77 8.48
CA LEU A 30 3.98 -1.55 8.27
C LEU A 30 4.85 -1.65 9.54
N ASN A 31 4.92 -0.55 10.30
CA ASN A 31 5.77 -0.46 11.49
C ASN A 31 5.08 -0.92 12.79
N TYR A 32 3.82 -1.33 12.75
CA TYR A 32 3.09 -1.71 13.96
C TYR A 32 3.48 -3.10 14.50
N PHE A 33 3.05 -3.45 15.71
CA PHE A 33 3.29 -4.80 16.27
C PHE A 33 2.65 -5.89 15.40
N LYS A 34 3.42 -6.95 15.13
CA LYS A 34 3.04 -8.05 14.23
C LYS A 34 1.70 -8.67 14.62
N GLU A 35 1.50 -8.96 15.90
CA GLU A 35 0.31 -9.63 16.43
C GLU A 35 -0.95 -8.78 16.19
N VAL A 36 -0.82 -7.46 16.31
CA VAL A 36 -1.93 -6.54 16.10
C VAL A 36 -2.23 -6.39 14.61
N GLN A 37 -1.19 -6.31 13.77
CA GLN A 37 -1.38 -6.29 12.34
C GLN A 37 -2.05 -7.58 11.83
N ASP A 38 -1.66 -8.75 12.33
CA ASP A 38 -2.28 -10.04 11.95
C ASP A 38 -3.77 -10.07 12.32
N LYS A 39 -4.11 -9.57 13.52
CA LYS A 39 -5.50 -9.40 13.94
C LYS A 39 -6.28 -8.49 13.00
N TRP A 40 -5.72 -7.34 12.63
CA TRP A 40 -6.38 -6.43 11.68
C TRP A 40 -6.57 -7.04 10.30
N LEU A 41 -5.60 -7.82 9.81
CA LEU A 41 -5.70 -8.51 8.52
C LEU A 41 -6.79 -9.60 8.54
N LEU A 42 -6.91 -10.34 9.64
CA LEU A 42 -8.02 -11.28 9.85
C LEU A 42 -9.38 -10.57 9.86
N GLU A 43 -9.48 -9.44 10.55
CA GLU A 43 -10.73 -8.66 10.68
C GLU A 43 -11.24 -8.09 9.34
N ILE A 44 -10.33 -7.79 8.40
CA ILE A 44 -10.71 -7.40 7.03
C ILE A 44 -10.95 -8.61 6.09
N GLY A 45 -10.84 -9.82 6.62
CA GLY A 45 -11.22 -11.07 5.94
C GLY A 45 -10.10 -11.75 5.15
N LEU A 46 -8.82 -11.53 5.49
CA LEU A 46 -7.73 -12.35 4.95
C LEU A 46 -7.62 -13.66 5.74
N ASN A 47 -7.22 -14.74 5.06
CA ASN A 47 -6.89 -16.01 5.69
C ASN A 47 -5.40 -16.08 6.10
N GLU A 48 -5.01 -17.15 6.81
CA GLU A 48 -3.64 -17.33 7.33
C GLU A 48 -2.57 -17.36 6.23
N ASP A 49 -2.84 -17.97 5.06
CA ASP A 49 -1.90 -18.02 3.93
C ASP A 49 -1.72 -16.62 3.31
N GLU A 50 -2.81 -15.87 3.16
CA GLU A 50 -2.76 -14.48 2.69
C GLU A 50 -1.98 -13.61 3.68
N ILE A 51 -2.22 -13.75 4.98
CA ILE A 51 -1.47 -13.03 6.01
C ILE A 51 0.02 -13.39 5.93
N HIS A 52 0.36 -14.66 5.74
CA HIS A 52 1.75 -15.08 5.56
C HIS A 52 2.41 -14.43 4.34
N LYS A 53 1.68 -14.25 3.24
CA LYS A 53 2.19 -13.54 2.04
C LYS A 53 2.37 -12.04 2.31
N VAL A 54 1.41 -11.39 2.97
CA VAL A 54 1.55 -9.98 3.40
C VAL A 54 2.80 -9.84 4.28
N ARG A 55 3.00 -10.77 5.23
CA ARG A 55 4.17 -10.81 6.11
C ARG A 55 5.49 -10.88 5.37
N LYS A 56 5.62 -11.74 4.36
CA LYS A 56 6.84 -11.80 3.54
C LYS A 56 7.19 -10.44 2.93
N THR A 57 6.17 -9.73 2.45
CA THR A 57 6.34 -8.40 1.86
C THR A 57 6.75 -7.37 2.92
N ILE A 58 6.11 -7.38 4.09
CA ILE A 58 6.43 -6.49 5.21
C ILE A 58 7.86 -6.75 5.73
N ASN A 59 8.26 -8.01 5.85
CA ASN A 59 9.61 -8.38 6.25
C ASN A 59 10.64 -7.85 5.24
N LYS A 60 10.32 -7.89 3.94
CA LYS A 60 11.22 -7.34 2.93
C LYS A 60 11.42 -5.83 3.09
N TYR A 61 10.33 -5.12 3.42
CA TYR A 61 10.39 -3.71 3.76
C TYR A 61 11.31 -3.45 4.96
N TRP A 62 11.19 -4.22 6.03
CA TRP A 62 12.07 -4.12 7.21
C TRP A 62 13.53 -4.43 6.90
N GLU A 63 13.82 -5.48 6.12
CA GLU A 63 15.18 -5.80 5.67
C GLU A 63 15.85 -4.62 4.94
N ILE A 64 15.10 -3.94 4.07
CA ILE A 64 15.58 -2.79 3.33
C ILE A 64 15.80 -1.61 4.27
N ARG A 65 14.84 -1.32 5.14
CA ARG A 65 14.94 -0.24 6.14
C ARG A 65 16.16 -0.42 7.03
N ASP A 66 16.34 -1.62 7.59
CA ASP A 66 17.48 -1.98 8.43
C ASP A 66 18.81 -1.82 7.71
N LYS A 67 18.86 -2.17 6.42
CA LYS A 67 20.07 -1.99 5.59
C LYS A 67 20.42 -0.51 5.44
N ILE A 68 19.43 0.33 5.12
CA ILE A 68 19.63 1.79 4.98
C ILE A 68 20.05 2.38 6.32
N GLU A 69 19.40 1.96 7.41
CA GLU A 69 19.68 2.43 8.77
C GLU A 69 21.09 2.04 9.24
N LYS A 70 21.56 0.84 8.90
CA LYS A 70 22.94 0.40 9.20
C LYS A 70 23.99 1.21 8.43
N GLU A 71 23.71 1.53 7.17
CA GLU A 71 24.61 2.35 6.33
C GLU A 71 24.66 3.81 6.83
N ARG A 72 23.53 4.34 7.32
CA ARG A 72 23.43 5.68 7.87
C ARG A 72 22.41 5.74 9.01
N PRO A 73 22.86 5.54 10.27
CA PRO A 73 21.98 5.63 11.43
C PRO A 73 21.40 7.04 11.57
N PRO A 74 20.10 7.19 11.85
CA PRO A 74 19.47 8.50 11.97
C PRO A 74 19.88 9.17 13.28
N LYS A 75 20.17 10.47 13.21
CA LYS A 75 20.50 11.30 14.39
C LYS A 75 19.30 12.08 14.92
N ASP A 76 18.28 12.25 14.09
CA ASP A 76 17.06 12.97 14.43
C ASP A 76 15.84 12.38 13.69
N LYS A 77 14.65 12.85 14.08
CA LYS A 77 13.38 12.44 13.48
C LYS A 77 13.28 12.75 11.99
N LYS A 78 13.97 13.79 11.49
CA LYS A 78 13.93 14.11 10.06
C LYS A 78 14.71 13.06 9.27
N GLU A 79 15.85 12.62 9.78
CA GLU A 79 16.62 11.53 9.18
C GLU A 79 15.87 10.19 9.25
N GLU A 80 15.14 9.89 10.34
CA GLU A 80 14.26 8.72 10.41
C GLU A 80 13.22 8.72 9.28
N VAL A 81 12.56 9.85 9.05
CA VAL A 81 11.58 10.02 7.96
C VAL A 81 12.24 9.83 6.58
N LEU A 82 13.48 10.26 6.40
CA LEU A 82 14.20 10.05 5.14
C LEU A 82 14.60 8.59 4.92
N ILE A 83 14.92 7.84 5.98
CA ILE A 83 15.18 6.41 5.90
C ILE A 83 13.90 5.66 5.54
N GLU A 84 12.80 5.98 6.22
CA GLU A 84 11.47 5.46 5.96
C GLU A 84 11.08 5.67 4.48
N ASP A 85 11.20 6.91 4.00
CA ASP A 85 10.93 7.29 2.61
C ASP A 85 11.76 6.47 1.62
N LYS A 86 13.06 6.30 1.88
CA LYS A 86 13.95 5.48 1.03
C LYS A 86 13.58 4.00 1.03
N ALA A 87 13.18 3.46 2.18
CA ALA A 87 12.76 2.06 2.28
C ALA A 87 11.47 1.82 1.50
N LEU A 88 10.48 2.70 1.68
CA LEU A 88 9.20 2.65 0.98
C LEU A 88 9.40 2.71 -0.55
N ARG A 89 10.26 3.60 -1.06
CA ARG A 89 10.58 3.68 -2.50
C ARG A 89 11.11 2.38 -3.10
N GLN A 90 11.79 1.56 -2.32
CA GLN A 90 12.36 0.31 -2.82
C GLN A 90 11.33 -0.82 -2.85
N VAL A 91 10.32 -0.79 -1.97
CA VAL A 91 9.26 -1.81 -1.95
C VAL A 91 8.01 -1.40 -2.72
N PHE A 92 7.79 -0.11 -2.92
CA PHE A 92 6.52 0.38 -3.42
C PHE A 92 6.52 0.58 -4.93
N GLU A 93 5.43 0.18 -5.59
CA GLU A 93 5.21 0.36 -7.04
C GLU A 93 3.80 0.90 -7.30
N GLY A 94 3.69 1.96 -8.09
CA GLY A 94 2.39 2.46 -8.57
C GLY A 94 2.04 1.84 -9.92
N LYS A 95 0.80 1.37 -10.07
CA LYS A 95 0.23 0.89 -11.33
C LYS A 95 -1.13 1.52 -11.58
N PHE A 96 -1.44 1.67 -12.86
CA PHE A 96 -2.75 2.13 -13.32
C PHE A 96 -3.47 1.01 -14.06
N LEU A 97 -4.76 0.87 -13.74
CA LEU A 97 -5.68 0.03 -14.47
C LEU A 97 -6.85 0.89 -14.95
N LYS A 98 -7.01 1.01 -16.26
CA LYS A 98 -8.14 1.73 -16.84
C LYS A 98 -9.22 0.71 -17.21
N ILE A 99 -10.44 0.93 -16.72
CA ILE A 99 -11.59 0.10 -17.04
C ILE A 99 -12.66 0.98 -17.70
N GLU A 100 -12.93 0.70 -18.97
CA GLU A 100 -13.94 1.40 -19.77
C GLU A 100 -15.29 0.68 -19.61
N SER A 101 -15.99 0.93 -18.50
CA SER A 101 -17.30 0.32 -18.24
C SER A 101 -18.10 1.01 -17.13
N LYS A 102 -19.39 1.26 -17.35
CA LYS A 102 -20.37 1.67 -16.31
C LYS A 102 -21.00 0.43 -15.66
N VAL A 103 -20.29 -0.18 -14.71
CA VAL A 103 -20.77 -1.38 -13.99
C VAL A 103 -21.05 -1.06 -12.52
N LYS A 104 -22.21 -1.51 -12.03
CA LYS A 104 -22.64 -1.35 -10.62
C LYS A 104 -21.78 -2.12 -9.61
N ASN A 105 -20.92 -3.03 -10.06
CA ASN A 105 -20.01 -3.84 -9.23
C ASN A 105 -18.53 -3.62 -9.61
N PHE A 106 -18.16 -2.37 -9.85
CA PHE A 106 -16.83 -2.00 -10.35
C PHE A 106 -15.68 -2.54 -9.49
N GLU A 107 -15.78 -2.42 -8.16
CA GLU A 107 -14.74 -2.89 -7.23
C GLU A 107 -14.49 -4.39 -7.38
N ASN A 108 -15.54 -5.22 -7.45
CA ASN A 108 -15.39 -6.67 -7.58
C ASN A 108 -14.75 -7.07 -8.92
N ILE A 109 -15.08 -6.36 -10.00
CA ILE A 109 -14.51 -6.59 -11.33
C ILE A 109 -13.03 -6.21 -11.34
N ALA A 110 -12.70 -5.02 -10.81
CA ALA A 110 -11.33 -4.57 -10.67
C ALA A 110 -10.52 -5.54 -9.80
N GLU A 111 -11.05 -5.98 -8.67
CA GLU A 111 -10.40 -6.98 -7.80
C GLU A 111 -10.12 -8.27 -8.55
N THR A 112 -11.08 -8.76 -9.35
CA THR A 112 -10.94 -9.99 -10.13
C THR A 112 -9.85 -9.87 -11.19
N ILE A 113 -9.79 -8.75 -11.91
CA ILE A 113 -8.76 -8.47 -12.92
C ILE A 113 -7.39 -8.37 -12.25
N ILE A 114 -7.28 -7.62 -11.15
CA ILE A 114 -6.01 -7.45 -10.43
C ILE A 114 -5.54 -8.81 -9.88
N LYS A 115 -6.45 -9.63 -9.34
CA LYS A 115 -6.13 -10.99 -8.85
C LYS A 115 -5.68 -11.91 -9.99
N SER A 116 -6.25 -11.81 -11.19
CA SER A 116 -5.83 -12.65 -12.31
C SER A 116 -4.43 -12.29 -12.82
N GLU A 117 -4.10 -10.99 -12.85
CA GLU A 117 -2.74 -10.51 -13.16
C GLU A 117 -1.71 -10.82 -12.07
N ASN A 118 -2.16 -10.99 -10.83
CA ASN A 118 -1.32 -11.13 -9.64
C ASN A 118 -1.74 -12.36 -8.81
N SER A 119 -1.86 -13.52 -9.45
CA SER A 119 -2.46 -14.74 -8.88
C SER A 119 -1.82 -15.28 -7.60
N ASN A 120 -0.55 -14.93 -7.35
CA ASN A 120 0.17 -15.32 -6.14
C ASN A 120 0.34 -14.19 -5.11
N CYS A 121 -0.30 -13.04 -5.36
CA CYS A 121 -0.26 -11.87 -4.50
C CYS A 121 -1.51 -11.78 -3.63
N VAL A 122 -1.47 -10.91 -2.63
CA VAL A 122 -2.65 -10.60 -1.80
C VAL A 122 -3.19 -9.26 -2.21
N VAL A 123 -4.45 -9.22 -2.61
CA VAL A 123 -5.14 -7.99 -3.02
C VAL A 123 -6.07 -7.54 -1.89
N ILE A 124 -5.85 -6.32 -1.40
CA ILE A 124 -6.71 -5.63 -0.46
C ILE A 124 -7.47 -4.56 -1.22
N SER A 125 -8.79 -4.72 -1.30
CA SER A 125 -9.66 -3.80 -2.01
C SER A 125 -9.90 -2.50 -1.24
N PRO A 126 -10.37 -1.43 -1.90
CA PRO A 126 -10.70 -0.16 -1.24
C PRO A 126 -11.65 -0.32 -0.05
N SER A 127 -12.69 -1.18 -0.16
CA SER A 127 -13.61 -1.43 0.96
C SER A 127 -12.93 -2.12 2.15
N LYS A 128 -11.99 -3.03 1.90
CA LYS A 128 -11.17 -3.66 2.95
C LYS A 128 -10.18 -2.68 3.56
N LEU A 129 -9.57 -1.80 2.76
CA LEU A 129 -8.69 -0.73 3.27
C LEU A 129 -9.46 0.26 4.16
N LYS A 130 -10.70 0.63 3.80
CA LYS A 130 -11.57 1.45 4.66
C LYS A 130 -11.91 0.76 5.99
N LYS A 131 -12.01 -0.57 6.01
CA LYS A 131 -12.14 -1.33 7.27
C LYS A 131 -10.83 -1.33 8.06
N LEU A 132 -9.70 -1.55 7.39
CA LEU A 132 -8.38 -1.53 7.99
C LEU A 132 -8.07 -0.16 8.62
N GLU A 133 -8.44 0.93 7.95
CA GLU A 133 -8.33 2.30 8.46
C GLU A 133 -9.03 2.48 9.81
N LYS A 134 -10.27 1.98 9.95
CA LYS A 134 -11.04 2.07 11.21
C LYS A 134 -10.37 1.30 12.34
N ASN A 135 -9.63 0.24 12.02
CA ASN A 135 -8.92 -0.57 12.99
C ASN A 135 -7.61 0.09 13.47
N LEU A 136 -7.04 1.00 12.65
CA LEU A 136 -5.92 1.83 13.06
C LEU A 136 -6.43 2.92 14.02
N LEU A 137 -6.18 2.73 15.31
CA LEU A 137 -6.58 3.63 16.43
C LEU A 137 -6.31 5.13 16.19
N PHE A 138 -5.40 5.46 15.27
CA PHE A 138 -4.93 6.81 14.97
C PHE A 138 -5.55 7.45 13.71
N ALA A 139 -6.27 6.69 12.86
CA ALA A 139 -6.82 7.23 11.60
C ALA A 139 -7.81 8.38 11.86
N HIS A 140 -8.69 8.21 12.85
CA HIS A 140 -9.68 9.22 13.24
C HIS A 140 -9.07 10.48 13.90
N GLN A 141 -7.88 10.40 14.48
CA GLN A 141 -7.28 11.50 15.25
C GLN A 141 -6.39 12.41 14.40
N HIS A 142 -5.90 11.93 13.26
CA HIS A 142 -4.91 12.65 12.46
C HIS A 142 -5.37 13.00 11.05
N GLY A 143 -6.63 12.70 10.68
CA GLY A 143 -7.14 12.94 9.33
C GLY A 143 -6.34 12.19 8.26
N LYS A 144 -5.76 11.04 8.62
CA LYS A 144 -4.98 10.20 7.70
C LYS A 144 -5.87 9.08 7.23
N VAL A 145 -5.81 8.77 5.94
CA VAL A 145 -6.58 7.70 5.30
C VAL A 145 -5.65 6.72 4.59
N PHE A 146 -6.14 5.52 4.29
CA PHE A 146 -5.51 4.69 3.26
C PHE A 146 -5.96 5.19 1.88
N PRO A 147 -5.20 4.89 0.81
CA PRO A 147 -5.64 5.26 -0.52
C PRO A 147 -6.95 4.56 -0.86
N GLU A 148 -7.82 5.24 -1.61
CA GLU A 148 -9.07 4.67 -2.14
C GLU A 148 -8.83 3.66 -3.28
N ASN A 149 -7.61 3.14 -3.39
CA ASN A 149 -7.10 2.30 -4.45
C ASN A 149 -6.88 0.86 -3.96
N PHE A 150 -6.58 -0.06 -4.87
CA PHE A 150 -6.27 -1.44 -4.49
C PHE A 150 -4.83 -1.54 -4.03
N LEU A 151 -4.59 -2.19 -2.89
CA LEU A 151 -3.25 -2.47 -2.37
C LEU A 151 -2.91 -3.95 -2.57
N VAL A 152 -1.82 -4.23 -3.26
CA VAL A 152 -1.40 -5.58 -3.61
C VAL A 152 -0.04 -5.88 -2.97
N PHE A 153 0.04 -6.94 -2.18
CA PHE A 153 1.29 -7.42 -1.61
C PHE A 153 1.83 -8.57 -2.47
N ASP A 154 2.96 -8.34 -3.14
CA ASP A 154 3.69 -9.32 -3.93
C ASP A 154 4.84 -9.91 -3.09
N PRO A 155 4.63 -11.11 -2.49
CA PRO A 155 5.64 -11.72 -1.63
C PRO A 155 6.86 -12.24 -2.39
N PHE A 156 6.77 -12.41 -3.72
CA PHE A 156 7.88 -12.95 -4.53
C PHE A 156 8.86 -11.85 -4.90
N LYS A 157 8.33 -10.68 -5.27
CA LYS A 157 9.16 -9.49 -5.54
C LYS A 157 9.45 -8.69 -4.28
N GLY A 158 8.72 -8.97 -3.19
CA GLY A 158 8.76 -8.18 -1.97
C GLY A 158 8.29 -6.74 -2.22
N LYS A 159 7.23 -6.61 -3.04
CA LYS A 159 6.70 -5.33 -3.49
C LYS A 159 5.30 -5.09 -2.95
N ILE A 160 5.01 -3.83 -2.64
CA ILE A 160 3.68 -3.31 -2.36
C ILE A 160 3.26 -2.52 -3.59
N ILE A 161 2.26 -3.02 -4.30
CA ILE A 161 1.79 -2.43 -5.55
C ILE A 161 0.45 -1.75 -5.27
N LEU A 162 0.36 -0.45 -5.55
CA LEU A 162 -0.92 0.24 -5.53
C LEU A 162 -1.48 0.31 -6.94
N TYR A 163 -2.71 -0.17 -7.11
CA TYR A 163 -3.46 -0.13 -8.35
C TYR A 163 -4.51 0.97 -8.26
N GLU A 164 -4.29 2.05 -8.99
CA GLU A 164 -5.31 3.05 -9.24
C GLU A 164 -6.21 2.61 -10.39
N VAL A 165 -7.51 2.55 -10.12
CA VAL A 165 -8.49 2.03 -11.06
C VAL A 165 -9.42 3.15 -11.50
N ILE A 166 -9.29 3.55 -12.77
CA ILE A 166 -10.09 4.65 -13.33
C ILE A 166 -11.30 4.05 -14.06
N GLN A 167 -12.49 4.42 -13.60
CA GLN A 167 -13.74 4.16 -14.31
C GLN A 167 -13.99 5.29 -15.30
N LYS A 168 -14.00 4.99 -16.60
CA LYS A 168 -14.42 5.97 -17.59
C LYS A 168 -15.95 5.92 -17.74
N GLU A 169 -16.60 7.04 -17.49
CA GLU A 169 -17.99 7.24 -17.91
C GLU A 169 -18.00 7.63 -19.38
N GLU A 170 -18.57 6.78 -20.24
CA GLU A 170 -19.11 7.22 -21.53
C GLU A 170 -20.49 7.85 -21.34
#